data_AF-A0A4Q3UIW5-F1
#
_entry.id   AF-A0A4Q3UIW5-F1
#
_cell.length_a   1.000
_cell.length_b   1.000
_cell.length_c   1.000
_cell.angle_alpha   90.00
_cell.angle_beta   90.00
_cell.angle_gamma   90.00
#
_symmetry.space_group_name_H-M   'P 1'
#
loop_
_entity.id
_entity.type
_entity.pdbx_description
1 polymer ?
#
loop_
_entity_poly.entity_id
_entity_poly.type
_entity_poly.pdbx_seq_one_letter_code
_entity_poly.pdbx_strand_id
1 'polypeptide(L)'
;MRFPAILVAIVALIPFAFAQKPVDKQLAKLQTAYATAKKALAAKPKDKKVRAAFVVAADRYATAMMVESTLPPRMRYPGALRIYREVLKVDPKNVEAKNNSKMIVDVYKSMGRPVPN
;
A
#
# COMPACT_ATOMS: atom_id res chain seq x y z
N MET A 1 18.08 -54.76 21.78
CA MET A 1 17.17 -54.60 20.61
C MET A 1 15.98 -53.74 21.03
N ARG A 2 15.69 -52.70 20.24
CA ARG A 2 14.45 -51.87 20.17
C ARG A 2 14.26 -50.70 21.16
N PHE A 3 14.03 -49.54 20.53
CA PHE A 3 13.88 -48.15 20.99
C PHE A 3 12.41 -47.82 21.43
N PRO A 4 12.12 -46.61 21.96
CA PRO A 4 11.05 -46.27 22.91
C PRO A 4 9.77 -45.70 22.24
N ALA A 5 8.73 -45.43 23.03
CA ALA A 5 7.57 -44.66 22.56
C ALA A 5 7.10 -43.66 23.64
N ILE A 6 7.69 -42.47 23.64
CA ILE A 6 7.06 -41.26 24.21
C ILE A 6 6.12 -40.74 23.14
N LEU A 7 4.82 -40.80 23.42
CA LEU A 7 3.76 -40.23 22.59
C LEU A 7 3.76 -38.70 22.79
N VAL A 8 4.38 -37.96 21.88
CA VAL A 8 4.17 -36.52 21.74
C VAL A 8 3.00 -36.32 20.78
N ALA A 9 1.84 -35.94 21.33
CA ALA A 9 0.71 -35.48 20.56
C ALA A 9 1.06 -34.12 19.91
N ILE A 10 1.37 -34.15 18.61
CA ILE A 10 1.51 -32.93 17.80
C ILE A 10 0.10 -32.45 17.46
N VAL A 11 -0.32 -31.36 18.09
CA VAL A 11 -1.46 -30.55 17.66
C VAL A 11 -1.12 -30.00 16.28
N ALA A 12 -1.77 -30.53 15.24
CA ALA A 12 -1.66 -30.02 13.89
C ALA A 12 -2.28 -28.61 13.82
N LEU A 13 -1.42 -27.59 13.93
CA LEU A 13 -1.71 -26.23 13.49
C LEU A 13 -1.89 -26.25 11.98
N ILE A 14 -3.14 -26.27 11.50
CA ILE A 14 -3.45 -26.05 10.09
C ILE A 14 -3.21 -24.56 9.82
N PRO A 15 -2.21 -24.16 9.00
CA PRO A 15 -2.12 -22.79 8.57
C PRO A 15 -3.31 -22.52 7.63
N PHE A 16 -4.27 -21.70 8.09
CA PHE A 16 -5.28 -21.08 7.24
C PHE A 16 -4.55 -20.14 6.27
N ALA A 17 -3.99 -20.69 5.19
CA ALA A 17 -3.44 -19.93 4.10
C ALA A 17 -4.61 -19.26 3.36
N PHE A 18 -4.94 -18.03 3.75
CA PHE A 18 -5.76 -17.17 2.91
C PHE A 18 -5.02 -17.01 1.57
N ALA A 19 -5.48 -17.71 0.54
CA ALA A 19 -4.96 -17.58 -0.80
C ALA A 19 -5.21 -16.15 -1.31
N GLN A 20 -4.26 -15.25 -1.07
CA GLN A 20 -4.22 -13.95 -1.73
C GLN A 20 -3.96 -14.22 -3.21
N LYS A 21 -4.93 -13.84 -4.06
CA LYS A 21 -4.73 -13.85 -5.51
C LYS A 21 -3.48 -13.02 -5.83
N PRO A 22 -2.65 -13.45 -6.79
CA PRO A 22 -1.45 -12.72 -7.16
C PRO A 22 -1.85 -11.30 -7.59
N VAL A 23 -1.17 -10.30 -7.00
CA VAL A 23 -1.33 -8.90 -7.34
C VAL A 23 -1.07 -8.71 -8.84
N ASP A 24 -1.84 -7.85 -9.49
CA ASP A 24 -1.65 -7.55 -10.91
C ASP A 24 -0.20 -7.13 -11.19
N LYS A 25 0.39 -7.67 -12.28
CA LYS A 25 1.76 -7.37 -12.70
C LYS A 25 1.98 -5.87 -12.90
N GLN A 26 0.96 -5.14 -13.35
CA GLN A 26 0.99 -3.70 -13.52
C GLN A 26 1.10 -2.99 -12.17
N LEU A 27 0.33 -3.41 -11.16
CA LEU A 27 0.42 -2.82 -9.83
C LEU A 27 1.79 -3.08 -9.20
N ALA A 28 2.34 -4.29 -9.36
CA ALA A 28 3.69 -4.62 -8.89
C ALA A 28 4.75 -3.72 -9.54
N LYS A 29 4.65 -3.47 -10.85
CA LYS A 29 5.54 -2.53 -11.56
C LYS A 29 5.43 -1.11 -11.02
N LEU A 30 4.22 -0.63 -10.74
CA LEU A 30 3.99 0.70 -10.16
C LEU A 30 4.54 0.80 -8.73
N GLN A 31 4.39 -0.27 -7.94
CA GLN A 31 4.98 -0.35 -6.60
C GLN A 31 6.50 -0.22 -6.65
N THR A 32 7.17 -0.91 -7.57
CA THR A 32 8.62 -0.79 -7.77
C THR A 32 9.01 0.62 -8.20
N ALA A 33 8.27 1.24 -9.12
CA ALA A 33 8.54 2.62 -9.55
C ALA A 33 8.41 3.61 -8.38
N TYR A 34 7.35 3.48 -7.58
CA TYR A 34 7.17 4.28 -6.36
C TYR A 34 8.32 4.06 -5.36
N ALA A 35 8.71 2.82 -5.09
CA ALA A 35 9.79 2.51 -4.16
C ALA A 35 11.14 3.12 -4.60
N THR A 36 11.47 2.99 -5.89
CA THR A 36 12.67 3.60 -6.47
C THR A 36 12.65 5.12 -6.36
N ALA A 37 11.53 5.75 -6.73
CA ALA A 37 11.39 7.20 -6.66
C ALA A 37 11.42 7.72 -5.21
N LYS A 38 10.84 6.98 -4.26
CA LYS A 38 10.90 7.30 -2.82
C LYS A 38 12.33 7.23 -2.28
N LYS A 39 13.10 6.20 -2.66
CA LYS A 39 14.52 6.09 -2.31
C LYS A 39 15.33 7.26 -2.90
N ALA A 40 15.08 7.60 -4.17
CA ALA A 40 15.73 8.74 -4.80
C ALA A 40 15.40 10.07 -4.07
N LEU A 41 14.13 10.27 -3.69
CA LEU A 41 13.70 11.44 -2.92
C LEU A 41 14.37 11.51 -1.56
N ALA A 42 14.49 10.39 -0.85
CA ALA A 42 15.20 10.34 0.42
C ALA A 42 16.68 10.75 0.27
N ALA A 43 17.33 10.35 -0.83
CA ALA A 43 18.71 10.73 -1.10
C ALA A 43 18.87 12.19 -1.55
N LYS A 44 17.87 12.74 -2.28
CA LYS A 44 17.91 14.09 -2.85
C LYS A 44 16.60 14.84 -2.62
N PRO A 45 16.23 15.17 -1.36
CA PRO A 45 14.90 15.66 -1.01
C PRO A 45 14.56 17.04 -1.58
N LYS A 46 15.58 17.83 -1.94
CA LYS A 46 15.42 19.19 -2.50
C LYS A 46 15.52 19.23 -4.02
N ASP A 47 15.91 18.13 -4.68
CA ASP A 47 16.04 18.08 -6.14
C ASP A 47 14.65 18.11 -6.79
N LYS A 48 14.40 19.12 -7.62
CA LYS A 48 13.09 19.35 -8.25
C LYS A 48 12.68 18.19 -9.17
N LYS A 49 13.61 17.59 -9.92
CA LYS A 49 13.32 16.48 -10.82
C LYS A 49 12.98 15.22 -10.02
N VAL A 50 13.73 14.95 -8.96
CA VAL A 50 13.47 13.80 -8.08
C VAL A 50 12.13 13.94 -7.36
N ARG A 51 11.80 15.14 -6.87
CA ARG A 51 10.49 15.44 -6.27
C ARG A 51 9.36 15.20 -7.26
N ALA A 52 9.46 15.72 -8.48
CA ALA A 52 8.46 15.50 -9.52
C ALA A 52 8.32 14.01 -9.88
N ALA A 53 9.44 13.29 -10.01
CA ALA A 53 9.43 11.85 -10.29
C ALA A 53 8.75 11.04 -9.17
N PHE A 54 8.99 11.41 -7.90
CA PHE A 54 8.30 10.84 -6.75
C PHE A 54 6.80 11.07 -6.83
N VAL A 55 6.37 12.32 -7.05
CA VAL A 55 4.94 12.68 -7.14
C VAL A 55 4.24 11.84 -8.21
N VAL A 56 4.78 11.81 -9.42
CA VAL A 56 4.19 11.04 -10.54
C VAL A 56 4.12 9.53 -10.24
N ALA A 57 5.19 8.95 -9.68
CA ALA A 57 5.21 7.52 -9.37
C ALA A 57 4.25 7.16 -8.21
N ALA A 58 4.18 8.03 -7.20
CA ALA A 58 3.33 7.85 -6.04
C ALA A 58 1.84 7.98 -6.39
N ASP A 59 1.45 9.00 -7.17
CA ASP A 59 0.06 9.18 -7.61
C ASP A 59 -0.41 7.98 -8.44
N ARG A 60 0.37 7.56 -9.44
CA ARG A 60 0.04 6.39 -10.27
C ARG A 60 -0.14 5.13 -9.45
N TYR A 61 0.76 4.89 -8.49
CA TYR A 61 0.65 3.71 -7.63
C TYR A 61 -0.56 3.79 -6.69
N ALA A 62 -0.79 4.92 -6.03
CA ALA A 62 -1.93 5.12 -5.14
C ALA A 62 -3.28 4.99 -5.88
N THR A 63 -3.39 5.59 -7.07
CA THR A 63 -4.58 5.49 -7.93
C THR A 63 -4.82 4.05 -8.37
N ALA A 64 -3.77 3.33 -8.79
CA ALA A 64 -3.90 1.91 -9.15
C ALA A 64 -4.31 1.03 -7.96
N MET A 65 -3.81 1.29 -6.76
CA MET A 65 -4.21 0.55 -5.55
C MET A 65 -5.71 0.64 -5.27
N MET A 66 -6.36 1.76 -5.59
CA MET A 66 -7.80 1.95 -5.35
C MET A 66 -8.67 1.03 -6.22
N VAL A 67 -8.22 0.71 -7.43
CA VAL A 67 -8.97 -0.09 -8.41
C VAL A 67 -8.53 -1.56 -8.47
N GLU A 68 -7.42 -1.91 -7.80
CA GLU A 68 -6.86 -3.26 -7.81
C GLU A 68 -7.82 -4.29 -7.21
N SER A 69 -8.45 -5.09 -8.07
CA SER A 69 -9.45 -6.08 -7.66
C SER A 69 -8.91 -7.18 -6.72
N THR A 70 -7.61 -7.50 -6.80
CA THR A 70 -7.00 -8.57 -6.00
C THR A 70 -6.67 -8.14 -4.57
N LEU A 71 -6.54 -6.84 -4.31
CA LEU A 71 -6.33 -6.32 -2.97
C LEU A 71 -7.64 -6.31 -2.18
N PRO A 72 -7.66 -6.66 -0.90
CA PRO A 72 -8.84 -6.43 -0.06
C PRO A 72 -9.12 -4.92 0.06
N PRO A 73 -10.39 -4.47 0.13
CA PRO A 73 -10.72 -3.05 0.32
C PRO A 73 -10.02 -2.40 1.53
N ARG A 74 -9.84 -3.17 2.61
CA ARG A 74 -9.08 -2.77 3.82
C ARG A 74 -7.59 -2.50 3.59
N MET A 75 -7.03 -2.89 2.45
CA MET A 75 -5.65 -2.61 2.03
C MET A 75 -5.60 -1.50 0.99
N ARG A 76 -6.57 -1.45 0.06
CA ARG A 76 -6.63 -0.49 -1.04
C ARG A 76 -6.64 0.95 -0.54
N TYR A 77 -7.70 1.32 0.18
CA TYR A 77 -7.96 2.72 0.55
C TYR A 77 -7.02 3.26 1.62
N PRO A 78 -6.68 2.52 2.70
CA PRO A 78 -5.67 2.99 3.65
C PRO A 78 -4.29 3.15 3.00
N GLY A 79 -3.90 2.19 2.16
CA GLY A 79 -2.62 2.22 1.46
C GLY A 79 -2.51 3.41 0.52
N ALA A 80 -3.54 3.64 -0.30
CA ALA A 80 -3.62 4.79 -1.20
C ALA A 80 -3.62 6.12 -0.42
N LEU A 81 -4.43 6.23 0.65
CA LEU A 81 -4.50 7.44 1.48
C LEU A 81 -3.13 7.82 2.06
N ARG A 82 -2.40 6.85 2.59
CA ARG A 82 -1.04 7.07 3.10
C ARG A 82 -0.14 7.66 2.02
N ILE A 83 -0.17 7.11 0.80
CA ILE A 83 0.67 7.55 -0.30
C ILE A 83 0.28 8.95 -0.78
N TYR A 84 -1.01 9.25 -0.93
CA TYR A 84 -1.44 10.61 -1.28
C TYR A 84 -1.01 11.63 -0.22
N ARG A 85 -1.02 11.28 1.06
CA ARG A 85 -0.47 12.15 2.12
C ARG A 85 1.03 12.36 1.98
N GLU A 86 1.80 11.35 1.54
CA GLU A 86 3.21 11.54 1.20
C GLU A 86 3.38 12.48 0.00
N VAL A 87 2.55 12.35 -1.03
CA VAL A 87 2.53 13.28 -2.17
C VAL A 87 2.27 14.70 -1.71
N LEU A 88 1.25 14.94 -0.88
CA LEU A 88 0.90 16.29 -0.39
C LEU A 88 1.96 16.92 0.52
N LYS A 89 2.84 16.12 1.14
CA LYS A 89 4.02 16.65 1.85
C LYS A 89 5.07 17.19 0.88
N VAL A 90 5.19 16.58 -0.30
CA VAL A 90 6.19 16.94 -1.32
C VAL A 90 5.64 18.01 -2.26
N ASP A 91 4.38 17.90 -2.65
CA ASP A 91 3.66 18.86 -3.48
C ASP A 91 2.27 19.15 -2.86
N PRO A 92 2.18 20.17 -1.99
CA PRO A 92 0.92 20.57 -1.35
C PRO A 92 -0.14 21.11 -2.32
N LYS A 93 0.20 21.33 -3.60
CA LYS A 93 -0.73 21.82 -4.62
C LYS A 93 -1.20 20.71 -5.56
N ASN A 94 -0.72 19.47 -5.39
CA ASN A 94 -1.15 18.34 -6.20
C ASN A 94 -2.67 18.12 -6.10
N VAL A 95 -3.36 18.30 -7.23
CA VAL A 95 -4.84 18.24 -7.31
C VAL A 95 -5.34 16.80 -7.19
N GLU A 96 -4.66 15.85 -7.81
CA GLU A 96 -5.03 14.42 -7.77
C GLU A 96 -5.00 13.89 -6.33
N ALA A 97 -3.88 14.09 -5.64
CA ALA A 97 -3.71 13.67 -4.26
C ALA A 97 -4.69 14.36 -3.29
N LYS A 98 -5.03 15.64 -3.52
CA LYS A 98 -6.06 16.34 -2.73
C LYS A 98 -7.43 15.69 -2.90
N ASN A 99 -7.86 15.54 -4.14
CA ASN A 99 -9.18 15.02 -4.47
C ASN A 99 -9.34 13.57 -4.00
N ASN A 100 -8.34 12.72 -4.26
CA ASN A 100 -8.40 11.32 -3.91
C ASN A 100 -8.26 11.09 -2.40
N SER A 101 -7.37 11.83 -1.72
CA SER A 101 -7.28 11.80 -0.25
C SER A 101 -8.59 12.23 0.40
N LYS A 102 -9.18 13.33 -0.08
CA LYS A 102 -10.47 13.83 0.43
C LYS A 102 -11.58 12.82 0.23
N MET A 103 -11.71 12.26 -0.98
CA MET A 103 -12.70 11.23 -1.29
C MET A 103 -12.60 10.05 -0.32
N ILE A 104 -11.38 9.51 -0.11
CA ILE A 104 -11.18 8.39 0.81
C ILE A 104 -11.57 8.79 2.24
N VAL A 105 -11.13 9.96 2.72
CA VAL A 105 -11.47 10.47 4.06
C VAL A 105 -12.98 10.61 4.24
N ASP A 106 -13.68 11.16 3.25
CA ASP A 106 -15.14 11.35 3.31
C ASP A 106 -15.87 10.00 3.36
N VAL A 107 -15.41 8.99 2.62
CA VAL A 107 -15.95 7.62 2.67
C VAL A 107 -15.77 7.00 4.06
N TYR A 108 -14.60 7.17 4.70
CA TYR A 108 -14.41 6.70 6.09
C TYR A 108 -15.36 7.39 7.06
N LYS A 109 -15.53 8.70 6.93
CA LYS A 109 -16.44 9.49 7.76
C LYS A 109 -17.90 9.08 7.56
N SER A 110 -18.35 8.85 6.32
CA SER A 110 -19.73 8.45 6.03
C SER A 110 -20.06 7.05 6.57
N MET A 111 -19.06 6.18 6.70
CA MET A 111 -19.21 4.88 7.36
C MET A 111 -19.15 4.96 8.91
N GLY A 112 -18.94 6.15 9.49
CA GLY A 112 -18.70 6.30 10.94
C GLY A 112 -17.41 5.63 11.42
N ARG A 113 -16.45 5.40 10.52
CA ARG A 113 -15.20 4.69 10.82
C ARG A 113 -14.05 5.68 11.06
N PRO A 114 -13.09 5.34 11.93
CA PRO A 114 -11.89 6.17 12.10
C PRO A 114 -11.11 6.23 10.78
N VAL A 115 -10.66 7.42 10.44
CA VAL A 115 -9.81 7.65 9.27
C VAL A 115 -8.42 7.08 9.57
N PRO A 116 -7.90 6.15 8.76
CA PRO A 116 -6.56 5.60 8.97
C PRO A 116 -5.49 6.67 8.75
N ASN A 117 -4.38 6.59 9.49
CA ASN A 117 -3.25 7.52 9.42
C ASN A 117 -2.22 7.13 8.35
#